data_AF-A0A954Z8C7-F1
#
_entry.id   AF-A0A954Z8C7-F1
#
_cell.length_a   1.000
_cell.length_b   1.000
_cell.length_c   1.000
_cell.angle_alpha   90.00
_cell.angle_beta   90.00
_cell.angle_gamma   90.00
#
_symmetry.space_group_name_H-M   'P 1'
#
loop_
_entity.id
_entity.type
_entity.pdbx_description
1 polymer ?
#
loop_
_entity_poly.entity_id
_entity_poly.type
_entity_poly.pdbx_seq_one_letter_code
_entity_poly.pdbx_strand_id
1 'polypeptide(L)'
;RMYWGKKILQWSKSPRHAYRTALELNNKYFLDGRDPNSYAGVAWVFGNHDRAFGRRDIFGKVRYMSAEGVARKADTDGYIEKVNQLAERAAS
;
A
#
# COMPACT_ATOMS: atom_id res chain seq x y z
N ARG A 1 -5.20 -1.71 0.35
CA ARG A 1 -3.89 -1.77 1.06
C ARG A 1 -2.71 -2.00 0.11
N MET A 2 -2.79 -2.92 -0.86
CA MET A 2 -1.69 -3.21 -1.80
C MET A 2 -1.12 -1.95 -2.49
N TYR A 3 -1.97 -1.14 -3.15
CA TYR A 3 -1.54 0.07 -3.85
C TYR A 3 -0.81 1.05 -2.91
N TRP A 4 -1.41 1.33 -1.75
CA TRP A 4 -0.82 2.17 -0.69
C TRP A 4 0.59 1.70 -0.29
N GLY A 5 0.76 0.41 -0.01
CA GLY A 5 2.06 -0.13 0.34
C GLY A 5 3.09 0.00 -0.78
N LYS A 6 2.70 -0.24 -2.04
CA LYS A 6 3.61 -0.07 -3.20
C LYS A 6 4.05 1.39 -3.32
N LYS A 7 3.21 2.36 -2.97
CA LYS A 7 3.57 3.79 -2.97
C LYS A 7 4.53 4.17 -1.84
N ILE A 8 4.35 3.60 -0.63
CA ILE A 8 5.34 3.74 0.44
C ILE A 8 6.70 3.20 -0.02
N LEU A 9 6.74 2.03 -0.66
CA LEU A 9 7.98 1.49 -1.25
C LEU A 9 8.56 2.43 -2.31
N GLN A 10 7.73 2.97 -3.22
CA GLN A 10 8.18 3.84 -4.30
C GLN A 10 8.82 5.14 -3.84
N TRP A 11 8.29 5.73 -2.76
CA TRP A 11 8.66 7.08 -2.31
C TRP A 11 9.56 7.10 -1.07
N SER A 12 9.98 5.93 -0.58
CA SER A 12 10.91 5.82 0.53
C SER A 12 12.36 5.78 0.06
N LYS A 13 13.26 6.27 0.90
CA LYS A 13 14.72 6.26 0.67
C LYS A 13 15.31 4.84 0.49
N SER A 14 14.67 3.82 1.09
CA SER A 14 15.07 2.43 0.93
C SER A 14 13.91 1.47 1.20
N PRO A 15 13.95 0.22 0.68
CA PRO A 15 12.93 -0.80 0.97
C PRO A 15 12.81 -1.13 2.47
N ARG A 16 13.94 -1.11 3.21
CA ARG A 16 13.93 -1.36 4.67
C ARG A 16 13.20 -0.25 5.42
N HIS A 17 13.42 1.01 5.02
CA HIS A 17 12.69 2.13 5.59
C HIS A 17 11.19 2.04 5.25
N ALA A 18 10.85 1.79 3.97
CA ALA A 18 9.48 1.59 3.54
C ALA A 18 8.74 0.49 4.32
N TYR A 19 9.40 -0.65 4.55
CA TYR A 19 8.80 -1.77 5.29
C TYR A 19 8.46 -1.37 6.72
N ARG A 20 9.40 -0.71 7.42
CA ARG A 20 9.18 -0.23 8.79
C ARG A 20 8.03 0.77 8.85
N THR A 21 8.02 1.75 7.93
CA THR A 21 6.96 2.75 7.85
C THR A 21 5.59 2.12 7.56
N ALA A 22 5.50 1.22 6.59
CA ALA A 22 4.25 0.54 6.26
C ALA A 22 3.75 -0.31 7.43
N LEU A 23 4.64 -1.04 8.10
CA LEU A 23 4.26 -1.87 9.24
C LEU A 23 3.80 -1.04 10.44
N GLU A 24 4.49 0.06 10.76
CA GLU A 24 4.13 0.97 11.84
C GLU A 24 2.75 1.59 11.61
N LEU A 25 2.52 2.15 10.41
CA LEU A 25 1.22 2.72 10.06
C LEU A 25 0.12 1.65 10.07
N ASN A 26 0.41 0.44 9.56
CA ASN A 26 -0.58 -0.63 9.57
C ASN A 26 -0.95 -1.02 11.02
N ASN A 27 0.04 -1.21 11.88
CA ASN A 27 -0.18 -1.62 13.27
C ASN A 27 -0.84 -0.54 14.13
N LYS A 28 -0.62 0.73 13.81
CA LYS A 28 -1.17 1.86 14.56
C LYS A 28 -2.63 2.13 14.22
N TYR A 29 -3.00 2.10 12.94
CA TYR A 29 -4.29 2.63 12.49
C TYR A 29 -5.31 1.57 12.05
N PHE A 30 -4.87 0.38 11.65
CA PHE A 30 -5.81 -0.65 11.22
C PHE A 30 -6.31 -1.44 12.42
N LEU A 31 -7.63 -1.61 12.52
CA LEU A 31 -8.27 -2.39 13.59
C LEU A 31 -7.81 -3.86 13.58
N ASP A 32 -7.52 -4.40 12.39
CA ASP A 32 -6.96 -5.73 12.15
C ASP A 32 -5.42 -5.72 11.98
N GLY A 33 -4.75 -4.67 12.47
CA GLY A 33 -3.29 -4.61 12.56
C GLY A 33 -2.74 -5.49 13.69
N ARG A 34 -1.41 -5.66 13.75
CA ARG A 34 -0.70 -6.50 14.75
C ARG A 34 -1.13 -7.97 14.75
N ASP A 35 -1.69 -8.42 13.63
CA ASP A 35 -2.09 -9.80 13.37
C ASP A 35 -1.15 -10.45 12.34
N PRO A 36 -0.89 -11.78 12.38
CA PRO A 36 -0.08 -12.46 11.37
C PRO A 36 -0.45 -12.16 9.91
N ASN A 37 -1.74 -12.01 9.60
CA ASN A 37 -2.19 -11.64 8.24
C ASN A 37 -1.78 -10.22 7.87
N SER A 38 -1.75 -9.31 8.84
CA SER A 38 -1.24 -7.94 8.64
C SER A 38 0.25 -7.96 8.28
N TYR A 39 1.09 -8.70 9.02
CA TYR A 39 2.52 -8.83 8.69
C TYR A 39 2.74 -9.48 7.32
N ALA A 40 2.01 -10.55 7.01
CA ALA A 40 2.08 -11.22 5.70
C ALA A 40 1.63 -10.29 4.57
N GLY A 41 0.55 -9.52 4.77
CA GLY A 41 0.04 -8.53 3.83
C GLY A 41 1.03 -7.40 3.56
N VAL A 42 1.71 -6.89 4.60
CA VAL A 42 2.80 -5.92 4.43
C VAL A 42 3.97 -6.58 3.70
N ALA A 43 4.41 -7.79 4.08
CA ALA A 43 5.50 -8.49 3.41
C ALA A 43 5.24 -8.74 1.91
N TRP A 44 3.99 -9.01 1.53
CA TRP A 44 3.59 -9.17 0.13
C TRP A 44 3.83 -7.91 -0.72
N VAL A 45 3.70 -6.72 -0.12
CA VAL A 45 4.06 -5.45 -0.78
C VAL A 45 5.53 -5.44 -1.23
N PHE A 46 6.40 -6.18 -0.55
CA PHE A 46 7.83 -6.27 -0.85
C PHE A 46 8.20 -7.56 -1.61
N GLY A 47 7.21 -8.35 -2.03
CA GLY A 47 7.37 -9.51 -2.89
C GLY A 47 7.24 -10.87 -2.21
N ASN A 48 7.00 -10.92 -0.90
CA ASN A 48 6.79 -12.21 -0.22
C ASN A 48 5.49 -12.87 -0.70
N HIS A 49 5.51 -14.17 -0.96
CA HIS A 49 4.37 -14.93 -1.52
C HIS A 49 3.82 -14.40 -2.85
N ASP A 50 4.56 -13.58 -3.59
CA ASP A 50 4.25 -13.19 -4.97
C ASP A 50 5.35 -13.70 -5.91
N ARG A 51 5.04 -13.76 -7.21
CA ARG A 51 6.03 -14.12 -8.24
C ARG A 51 6.84 -12.90 -8.68
N ALA A 52 7.93 -13.14 -9.40
CA ALA A 52 8.71 -12.09 -10.05
C ALA A 52 7.96 -11.47 -11.24
N PHE A 53 8.14 -10.15 -11.43
CA PHE A 53 7.62 -9.36 -12.55
C PHE A 53 8.77 -8.77 -13.39
N GLY A 54 8.40 -8.09 -14.49
CA GLY A 54 9.35 -7.34 -15.31
C GLY A 54 10.12 -6.31 -14.47
N ARG A 55 11.43 -6.17 -14.76
CA ARG A 55 12.31 -5.31 -13.98
C ARG A 55 11.92 -3.84 -14.17
N ARG A 56 11.84 -3.09 -13.08
CA ARG A 56 11.58 -1.64 -13.07
C ARG A 56 12.47 -0.94 -12.05
N ASP A 57 12.81 0.32 -12.31
CA ASP A 57 13.53 1.14 -11.34
C ASP A 57 12.78 1.20 -10.02
N ILE A 58 13.55 1.23 -8.92
CA ILE A 58 13.09 1.17 -7.53
C ILE A 58 12.52 -0.21 -7.13
N PHE A 59 11.67 -0.82 -7.95
CA PHE A 59 10.96 -2.06 -7.62
C PHE A 59 11.75 -3.33 -7.91
N GLY A 60 12.77 -3.28 -8.78
CA GLY A 60 13.41 -4.49 -9.29
C GLY A 60 12.34 -5.36 -9.94
N LYS A 61 12.19 -6.61 -9.47
CA LYS A 61 11.16 -7.56 -9.97
C LYS A 61 9.89 -7.62 -9.11
N VAL A 62 9.74 -6.75 -8.10
CA VAL A 62 8.52 -6.68 -7.28
C VAL A 62 7.37 -6.14 -8.15
N ARG A 63 6.18 -6.71 -8.00
CA ARG A 63 4.97 -6.24 -8.69
C ARG A 63 4.75 -4.75 -8.51
N TYR A 64 4.69 -4.02 -9.62
CA TYR A 64 4.36 -2.60 -9.65
C TYR A 64 2.84 -2.36 -9.75
N MET A 65 2.36 -1.25 -9.20
CA MET A 65 0.98 -0.76 -9.36
C MET A 65 0.98 0.74 -9.69
N SER A 66 0.34 1.13 -10.79
CA SER A 66 0.21 2.52 -11.23
C SER A 66 -1.17 3.07 -10.94
N ALA A 67 -1.32 4.40 -10.87
CA ALA A 67 -2.60 5.06 -10.65
C ALA A 67 -3.57 4.76 -11.80
N GLU A 68 -3.08 4.84 -13.05
CA GLU A 68 -3.83 4.54 -14.27
C GLU A 68 -4.26 3.06 -14.31
N GLY A 69 -3.45 2.17 -13.74
CA GLY A 69 -3.80 0.75 -13.60
C GLY A 69 -4.89 0.50 -12.57
N VAL A 70 -5.02 1.34 -11.54
CA VAL A 70 -6.10 1.29 -10.55
C VAL A 70 -7.37 1.92 -11.11
N ALA A 71 -7.27 3.10 -11.74
CA ALA A 71 -8.41 3.81 -12.34
C ALA A 71 -9.12 2.99 -13.43
N ARG A 72 -8.39 2.15 -14.17
CA ARG A 72 -9.01 1.20 -15.12
C ARG A 72 -9.82 0.07 -14.48
N LYS A 73 -9.72 -0.12 -13.16
CA LYS A 73 -10.31 -1.26 -12.44
C LYS A 73 -11.32 -0.85 -11.37
N ALA A 74 -11.33 0.41 -10.97
CA ALA A 74 -12.17 0.91 -9.90
C ALA A 74 -12.46 2.40 -10.12
N ASP A 75 -13.62 2.84 -9.64
CA ASP A 75 -13.96 4.26 -9.54
C ASP A 75 -13.09 4.94 -8.48
N THR A 76 -12.00 5.57 -8.93
CA THR A 76 -11.05 6.24 -8.03
C THR A 76 -11.60 7.54 -7.49
N ASP A 77 -12.39 8.26 -8.27
CA ASP A 77 -12.89 9.58 -7.90
C ASP A 77 -13.98 9.42 -6.84
N GLY A 78 -14.90 8.48 -7.03
CA GLY A 78 -15.89 8.12 -6.01
C GLY A 78 -15.25 7.57 -4.73
N TYR A 79 -14.14 6.83 -4.82
CA TYR A 79 -13.39 6.41 -3.64
C TYR A 79 -12.77 7.59 -2.88
N ILE A 80 -12.18 8.54 -3.60
CA ILE A 80 -11.58 9.75 -3.00
C ILE A 80 -12.65 10.59 -2.30
N GLU A 81 -13.76 10.86 -2.98
CA GLU A 81 -14.87 11.62 -2.41
C GLU A 81 -15.39 10.96 -1.13
N LYS A 82 -15.64 9.64 -1.18
CA LYS A 82 -16.08 8.88 0.00
C LYS A 82 -15.11 9.02 1.17
N VAL A 83 -13.80 8.92 0.94
CA VAL A 83 -12.79 9.02 2.00
C VAL A 83 -12.72 10.43 2.57
N ASN A 84 -12.84 11.47 1.74
CA ASN A 84 -12.87 12.87 2.19
C ASN A 84 -14.07 13.12 3.11
N GLN A 85 -15.27 12.68 2.72
CA GLN A 85 -16.47 12.80 3.56
C GLN A 85 -16.32 12.07 4.91
N LEU A 86 -15.69 10.90 4.93
CA LEU A 86 -15.42 10.17 6.18
C LEU A 86 -14.41 10.92 7.07
N ALA A 87 -13.39 11.53 6.47
CA ALA A 87 -12.40 12.31 7.21
C ALA A 87 -13.00 13.58 7.82
N GLU A 88 -13.85 14.29 7.07
CA GLU A 88 -14.58 15.47 7.56
C GLU A 88 -15.51 15.12 8.73
N ARG A 89 -16.26 14.01 8.62
CA ARG A 89 -17.12 13.50 9.70
C ARG A 89 -16.34 13.10 10.95
N ALA A 90 -15.12 12.58 10.79
CA ALA A 90 -14.28 12.20 11.93
C ALA A 90 -13.59 13.41 12.60
N ALA A 91 -13.48 14.53 11.89
CA ALA A 91 -12.90 15.78 12.38
C ALA A 91 -13.93 16.74 13.01
N SER A 92 -15.23 16.45 12.84
CA SER A 92 -16.35 17.19 13.43
C SER A 92 -16.72 16.62 14.79
#